data_AF-A0A9N8Z813-F1
#
_entry.id   AF-A0A9N8Z813-F1
#
_cell.length_a   1.000
_cell.length_b   1.000
_cell.length_c   1.000
_cell.angle_alpha   90.00
_cell.angle_beta   90.00
_cell.angle_gamma   90.00
#
_symmetry.space_group_name_H-M   'P 1'
#
loop_
_entity.id
_entity.type
_entity.pdbx_description
1 polymer ?
#
loop_
_entity_poly.entity_id
_entity_poly.type
_entity_poly.pdbx_seq_one_letter_code
_entity_poly.pdbx_strand_id
1 'polypeptide(L)'
;DFLEPFIKFIHELEGDTPLLSVAFFKLRQLEKLIHNNTEIPNIVITESLKLVEWRWDNFLYNPATIVAYKLDPRYCGETLNPKRWDAIIERELMYLAGPENEDQVLEEFAKFVGKIGRFSINHLWGSIKEKPYNWWNLVKA
;
A
#
# COMPACT_ATOMS: atom_id res chain seq x y z
N ASP A 1 -18.26 -18.47 4.93
CA ASP A 1 -17.67 -18.11 3.62
C ASP A 1 -16.20 -17.68 3.70
N PHE A 2 -15.28 -18.64 3.89
CA PHE A 2 -13.83 -18.36 3.93
C PHE A 2 -13.29 -17.75 2.63
N LEU A 3 -13.83 -18.14 1.48
CA LEU A 3 -13.36 -17.72 0.16
C LEU A 3 -13.89 -16.35 -0.29
N GLU A 4 -14.96 -15.85 0.31
CA GLU A 4 -15.62 -14.62 -0.13
C GLU A 4 -14.68 -13.39 -0.13
N PRO A 5 -13.83 -13.15 0.89
CA PRO A 5 -12.88 -12.04 0.86
C PRO A 5 -11.86 -12.13 -0.29
N PHE A 6 -11.48 -13.34 -0.71
CA PHE A 6 -10.55 -13.55 -1.83
C PHE A 6 -11.21 -13.20 -3.14
N ILE A 7 -12.44 -13.69 -3.35
CA ILE A 7 -13.21 -13.43 -4.56
C ILE A 7 -13.40 -11.92 -4.72
N LYS A 8 -13.79 -11.22 -3.65
CA LYS A 8 -13.92 -9.76 -3.67
C LYS A 8 -12.61 -9.07 -4.07
N PHE A 9 -11.48 -9.47 -3.47
CA PHE A 9 -10.19 -8.88 -3.80
C PHE A 9 -9.77 -9.12 -5.25
N ILE A 10 -10.01 -10.33 -5.80
CA ILE A 10 -9.70 -10.63 -7.21
C ILE A 10 -10.53 -9.75 -8.15
N HIS A 11 -11.84 -9.64 -7.92
CA HIS A 11 -12.71 -8.79 -8.76
C HIS A 11 -12.30 -7.32 -8.71
N GLU A 12 -11.84 -6.84 -7.57
CA GLU A 12 -11.31 -5.49 -7.46
C GLU A 12 -10.04 -5.32 -8.30
N LEU A 13 -9.07 -6.25 -8.22
CA LEU A 13 -7.85 -6.22 -9.02
C LEU A 13 -8.11 -6.30 -10.54
N GLU A 14 -9.18 -6.98 -10.94
CA GLU A 14 -9.61 -7.09 -12.35
C GLU A 14 -10.39 -5.86 -12.85
N GLY A 15 -10.82 -4.98 -11.95
CA GLY A 15 -11.55 -3.77 -12.31
C GLY A 15 -10.65 -2.63 -12.79
N ASP A 16 -11.25 -1.62 -13.42
CA ASP A 16 -10.54 -0.45 -13.96
C ASP A 16 -10.13 0.60 -12.91
N THR A 17 -10.37 0.32 -11.63
CA THR A 17 -10.06 1.28 -10.55
C THR A 17 -8.59 1.19 -10.17
N PRO A 18 -7.86 2.31 -9.99
CA PRO A 18 -6.47 2.26 -9.53
C PRO A 18 -6.40 1.77 -8.08
N LEU A 19 -5.86 0.57 -7.89
CA LEU A 19 -5.80 -0.11 -6.59
C LEU A 19 -4.38 -0.38 -6.09
N LEU A 20 -3.36 0.20 -6.72
CA LEU A 20 -1.96 -0.11 -6.41
C LEU A 20 -1.63 0.07 -4.92
N SER A 21 -2.11 1.15 -4.28
CA SER A 21 -1.95 1.37 -2.84
C SER A 21 -2.79 0.42 -1.97
N VAL A 22 -3.89 -0.09 -2.49
CA VAL A 22 -4.83 -0.97 -1.75
C VAL A 22 -4.36 -2.42 -1.79
N ALA A 23 -3.71 -2.83 -2.89
CA ALA A 23 -3.35 -4.21 -3.17
C ALA A 23 -2.47 -4.82 -2.07
N PHE A 24 -1.44 -4.10 -1.61
CA PHE A 24 -0.59 -4.55 -0.51
C PHE A 24 -1.40 -4.76 0.78
N PHE A 25 -2.20 -3.78 1.16
CA PHE A 25 -2.98 -3.81 2.39
C PHE A 25 -3.97 -4.97 2.41
N LYS A 26 -4.76 -5.14 1.34
CA LYS A 26 -5.75 -6.21 1.24
C LYS A 26 -5.12 -7.59 1.23
N LEU A 27 -3.99 -7.75 0.54
CA LEU A 27 -3.25 -9.03 0.57
C LEU A 27 -2.81 -9.39 2.00
N ARG A 28 -2.29 -8.41 2.77
CA ARG A 28 -1.89 -8.63 4.17
C ARG A 28 -3.08 -8.86 5.10
N GLN A 29 -4.24 -8.29 4.79
CA GLN A 29 -5.49 -8.62 5.50
C GLN A 29 -5.95 -10.05 5.23
N LEU A 30 -5.89 -10.52 3.98
CA LEU A 30 -6.20 -11.90 3.62
C LEU A 30 -5.25 -12.88 4.31
N GLU A 31 -3.95 -12.59 4.32
CA GLU A 31 -2.95 -13.40 5.03
C GLU A 31 -3.28 -13.55 6.52
N LYS A 32 -3.61 -12.42 7.20
CA LYS A 32 -4.04 -12.44 8.60
C LYS A 32 -5.33 -13.24 8.81
N LEU A 33 -6.28 -13.11 7.89
CA LEU A 33 -7.54 -13.86 7.95
C LEU A 33 -7.32 -15.37 7.83
N ILE A 34 -6.42 -15.80 6.94
CA ILE A 34 -6.03 -17.21 6.80
C ILE A 34 -5.36 -17.71 8.07
N HIS A 35 -4.37 -16.96 8.56
CA HIS A 35 -3.58 -17.36 9.72
C HIS A 35 -4.41 -17.52 10.99
N ASN A 36 -5.42 -16.67 11.16
CA ASN A 36 -6.29 -16.66 12.34
C ASN A 36 -7.51 -17.59 12.20
N ASN A 37 -7.69 -18.29 11.08
CA ASN A 37 -8.86 -19.14 10.88
C ASN A 37 -8.71 -20.45 11.68
N THR A 38 -9.71 -20.75 12.50
CA THR A 38 -9.76 -21.98 13.32
C THR A 38 -10.82 -22.97 12.86
N GLU A 39 -11.60 -22.63 11.83
CA GLU A 39 -12.77 -23.39 11.37
C GLU A 39 -12.45 -24.31 10.18
N ILE A 40 -11.34 -24.08 9.48
CA ILE A 40 -10.93 -24.88 8.30
C ILE A 40 -9.73 -25.77 8.62
N PRO A 41 -9.55 -26.88 7.87
CA PRO A 41 -8.40 -27.76 8.07
C PRO A 41 -7.05 -27.05 7.87
N ASN A 42 -6.06 -27.37 8.69
CA ASN A 42 -4.71 -26.80 8.60
C ASN A 42 -4.08 -26.93 7.21
N ILE A 43 -4.36 -28.02 6.48
CA ILE A 43 -3.87 -28.19 5.12
C ILE A 43 -4.37 -27.07 4.18
N VAL A 44 -5.62 -26.63 4.34
CA VAL A 44 -6.21 -25.54 3.57
C VAL A 44 -5.54 -24.21 3.95
N ILE A 45 -5.25 -23.99 5.23
CA ILE A 45 -4.51 -22.82 5.73
C ILE A 45 -3.12 -22.76 5.06
N THR A 46 -2.36 -23.86 5.12
CA THR A 46 -1.01 -23.93 4.57
C THR A 46 -0.98 -23.66 3.07
N GLU A 47 -1.85 -24.31 2.29
CA GLU A 47 -1.91 -24.09 0.85
C GLU A 47 -2.37 -22.67 0.48
N SER A 48 -3.30 -22.10 1.26
CA SER A 48 -3.75 -20.72 1.06
C SER A 48 -2.63 -19.71 1.32
N LEU A 49 -1.80 -19.91 2.36
CA LEU A 49 -0.65 -19.05 2.63
C LEU A 49 0.40 -19.12 1.52
N LYS A 50 0.70 -20.33 1.01
CA LYS A 50 1.59 -20.49 -0.15
C LYS A 50 1.10 -19.74 -1.38
N LEU A 51 -0.21 -19.75 -1.64
CA LEU A 51 -0.81 -19.00 -2.74
C LEU A 51 -0.69 -17.49 -2.54
N VAL A 52 -0.87 -17.00 -1.31
CA VAL A 52 -0.68 -15.58 -0.96
C VAL A 52 0.76 -15.15 -1.20
N GLU A 53 1.73 -15.94 -0.74
CA GLU A 53 3.16 -15.70 -0.99
C GLU A 53 3.48 -15.72 -2.49
N TRP A 54 3.01 -16.74 -3.22
CA TRP A 54 3.21 -16.82 -4.66
C TRP A 54 2.63 -15.61 -5.41
N ARG A 55 1.42 -15.15 -5.04
CA ARG A 55 0.80 -13.95 -5.62
C ARG A 55 1.60 -12.69 -5.30
N TRP A 56 2.14 -12.59 -4.09
CA TRP A 56 3.05 -11.51 -3.73
C TRP A 56 4.26 -11.52 -4.65
N ASP A 57 5.02 -12.60 -4.68
CA ASP A 57 6.32 -12.65 -5.36
C ASP A 57 6.22 -12.55 -6.89
N ASN A 58 5.13 -13.04 -7.50
CA ASN A 58 5.02 -13.14 -8.95
C ASN A 58 4.20 -12.03 -9.62
N PHE A 59 3.35 -11.31 -8.86
CA PHE A 59 2.42 -10.34 -9.45
C PHE A 59 2.40 -8.99 -8.73
N LEU A 60 2.40 -9.01 -7.39
CA LEU A 60 2.14 -7.79 -6.60
C LEU A 60 3.42 -7.12 -6.10
N TYR A 61 4.52 -7.87 -5.98
CA TYR A 61 5.80 -7.34 -5.56
C TYR A 61 6.39 -6.45 -6.65
N ASN A 62 6.21 -5.15 -6.45
CA ASN A 62 6.85 -4.08 -7.17
C ASN A 62 7.13 -2.96 -6.16
N PRO A 63 8.35 -2.39 -6.11
CA PRO A 63 8.63 -1.23 -5.26
C PRO A 63 7.58 -0.11 -5.38
N ALA A 64 7.04 0.12 -6.59
CA ALA A 64 5.97 1.07 -6.84
C ALA A 64 4.68 0.76 -6.04
N THR A 65 4.37 -0.53 -5.79
CA THR A 65 3.25 -0.94 -4.93
C THR A 65 3.47 -0.47 -3.49
N ILE A 66 4.70 -0.62 -2.98
CA ILE A 66 5.07 -0.22 -1.62
C ILE A 66 5.09 1.31 -1.49
N VAL A 67 5.64 2.01 -2.49
CA VAL A 67 5.62 3.47 -2.56
C VAL A 67 4.18 3.99 -2.60
N ALA A 68 3.32 3.42 -3.44
CA ALA A 68 1.92 3.81 -3.53
C ALA A 68 1.18 3.60 -2.20
N TYR A 69 1.42 2.48 -1.52
CA TYR A 69 0.85 2.23 -0.19
C TYR A 69 1.36 3.21 0.86
N LYS A 70 2.66 3.56 0.81
CA LYS A 70 3.27 4.54 1.72
C LYS A 70 2.73 5.95 1.51
N LEU A 71 2.53 6.35 0.25
CA LEU A 71 2.07 7.68 -0.15
C LEU A 71 0.54 7.85 -0.15
N ASP A 72 -0.23 6.82 0.18
CA ASP A 72 -1.68 6.92 0.31
C ASP A 72 -2.06 7.48 1.69
N PRO A 73 -2.69 8.65 1.81
CA PRO A 73 -3.04 9.24 3.10
C PRO A 73 -3.95 8.38 3.97
N ARG A 74 -4.71 7.44 3.36
CA ARG A 74 -5.55 6.49 4.10
C ARG A 74 -4.76 5.53 4.95
N TYR A 75 -3.54 5.20 4.50
CA TYR A 75 -2.76 4.11 5.08
C TYR A 75 -1.40 4.57 5.60
N CYS A 76 -0.73 5.50 4.92
CA CYS A 76 0.59 6.02 5.28
C CYS A 76 1.66 4.94 5.53
N GLY A 77 1.50 3.76 4.91
CA GLY A 77 2.36 2.61 5.16
C GLY A 77 2.23 1.98 6.55
N GLU A 78 1.07 2.09 7.22
CA GLU A 78 0.85 1.65 8.61
C GLU A 78 1.37 0.23 8.92
N THR A 79 1.25 -0.71 7.98
CA THR A 79 1.70 -2.10 8.19
C THR A 79 3.10 -2.39 7.61
N LEU A 80 3.83 -1.38 7.14
CA LEU A 80 5.20 -1.55 6.65
C LEU A 80 6.17 -1.59 7.83
N ASN A 81 7.11 -2.54 7.79
CA ASN A 81 8.28 -2.50 8.66
C ASN A 81 9.28 -1.45 8.11
N PRO A 82 9.52 -0.32 8.81
CA PRO A 82 10.37 0.75 8.31
C PRO A 82 11.80 0.28 7.99
N LYS A 83 12.38 -0.56 8.86
CA LYS A 83 13.73 -1.13 8.68
C LYS A 83 13.89 -1.95 7.40
N ARG A 84 12.79 -2.51 6.90
CA ARG A 84 12.79 -3.32 5.66
C ARG A 84 12.54 -2.47 4.42
N TRP A 85 11.66 -1.47 4.53
CA TRP A 85 11.07 -0.82 3.36
C TRP A 85 11.55 0.60 3.10
N ASP A 86 12.02 1.35 4.10
CA ASP A 86 12.36 2.77 3.93
C ASP A 86 13.43 2.98 2.86
N ALA A 87 14.53 2.22 2.91
CA ALA A 87 15.59 2.30 1.90
C ALA A 87 15.12 1.92 0.48
N ILE A 88 14.14 1.01 0.36
CA ILE A 88 13.56 0.62 -0.93
C ILE A 88 12.65 1.74 -1.44
N ILE A 89 11.82 2.32 -0.56
CA ILE A 89 10.91 3.42 -0.88
C ILE A 89 11.72 4.65 -1.32
N GLU A 90 12.70 5.06 -0.55
CA GLU A 90 13.55 6.22 -0.86
C GLU A 90 14.25 6.02 -2.21
N ARG A 91 14.84 4.84 -2.44
CA ARG A 91 15.48 4.52 -3.72
C ARG A 91 14.51 4.59 -4.89
N GLU A 92 13.31 4.04 -4.74
CA GLU A 92 12.30 4.06 -5.79
C GLU A 92 11.79 5.49 -6.05
N LEU A 93 11.61 6.30 -5.00
CA LEU A 93 11.23 7.72 -5.14
C LEU A 93 12.28 8.52 -5.91
N MET A 94 13.57 8.36 -5.56
CA MET A 94 14.67 8.98 -6.28
C MET A 94 14.69 8.56 -7.75
N TYR A 95 14.56 7.25 -8.01
CA TYR A 95 14.50 6.72 -9.37
C TYR A 95 13.35 7.31 -10.19
N LEU A 96 12.15 7.41 -9.60
CA LEU A 96 10.97 7.96 -10.26
C LEU A 96 11.03 9.47 -10.46
N ALA A 97 11.69 10.20 -9.56
CA ALA A 97 11.83 11.66 -9.63
C ALA A 97 12.88 12.12 -10.63
N GLY A 98 13.86 11.26 -10.95
CA GLY A 98 14.99 11.57 -11.81
C GLY A 98 16.18 12.16 -11.02
N PRO A 99 17.42 12.00 -11.53
CA PRO A 99 18.64 12.37 -10.82
C PRO A 99 18.69 13.84 -10.36
N GLU A 100 18.08 14.74 -11.11
CA GLU A 100 18.04 16.17 -10.83
C GLU A 100 17.11 16.56 -9.67
N ASN A 101 16.21 15.65 -9.25
CA ASN A 101 15.18 15.91 -8.24
C ASN A 101 15.33 15.02 -6.99
N GLU A 102 16.39 14.22 -6.86
CA GLU A 102 16.54 13.23 -5.77
C GLU A 102 16.43 13.87 -4.38
N ASP A 103 17.17 14.95 -4.12
CA ASP A 103 17.13 15.64 -2.83
C ASP A 103 15.74 16.25 -2.56
N GLN A 104 15.13 16.85 -3.59
CA GLN A 104 13.83 17.49 -3.46
C GLN A 104 12.72 16.49 -3.19
N VAL A 105 12.74 15.31 -3.85
CA VAL A 105 11.71 14.29 -3.61
C VAL A 105 11.83 13.70 -2.22
N LEU A 106 13.04 13.51 -1.70
CA LEU A 106 13.26 13.03 -0.33
C LEU A 106 12.83 14.07 0.71
N GLU A 107 13.12 15.35 0.48
CA GLU A 107 12.65 16.44 1.35
C GLU A 107 11.11 16.48 1.41
N GLU A 108 10.45 16.41 0.24
CA GLU A 108 9.00 16.39 0.16
C GLU A 108 8.38 15.14 0.77
N PHE A 109 9.04 13.98 0.60
CA PHE A 109 8.64 12.75 1.25
C PHE A 109 8.74 12.84 2.78
N ALA A 110 9.83 13.41 3.31
CA ALA A 110 9.98 13.65 4.75
C ALA A 110 8.89 14.60 5.28
N LYS A 111 8.54 15.65 4.54
CA LYS A 111 7.43 16.55 4.89
C LYS A 111 6.08 15.82 4.90
N PHE A 112 5.84 14.94 3.93
CA PHE A 112 4.63 14.11 3.86
C PHE A 112 4.53 13.18 5.08
N VAL A 113 5.60 12.43 5.38
CA VAL A 113 5.63 11.50 6.53
C VAL A 113 5.48 12.26 7.85
N GLY A 114 6.15 13.41 7.98
CA GLY A 114 6.04 14.28 9.15
C GLY A 114 4.71 15.03 9.25
N LYS A 115 3.88 15.01 8.21
CA LYS A 115 2.64 15.79 8.11
C LYS A 115 2.86 17.29 8.37
N ILE A 116 3.96 17.82 7.83
CA ILE A 116 4.39 19.22 8.00
C ILE A 116 4.30 20.01 6.69
N GLY A 117 4.43 21.33 6.79
CA GLY A 117 4.35 22.23 5.64
C GLY A 117 3.00 22.11 4.93
N ARG A 118 3.01 21.92 3.60
CA ARG A 118 1.80 21.71 2.78
C ARG A 118 0.99 20.47 3.17
N PHE A 119 1.59 19.54 3.90
CA PHE A 119 0.93 18.33 4.38
C PHE A 119 0.36 18.47 5.79
N SER A 120 0.40 19.64 6.43
CA SER A 120 -0.22 19.88 7.74
C SER A 120 -1.75 20.03 7.70
N ILE A 121 -2.33 19.95 6.51
CA ILE A 121 -3.74 20.23 6.25
C ILE A 121 -4.62 19.11 6.81
N ASN A 122 -5.41 19.40 7.85
CA ASN A 122 -6.23 18.40 8.57
C ASN A 122 -7.20 17.62 7.67
N HIS A 123 -7.78 18.24 6.64
CA HIS A 123 -8.73 17.54 5.76
C HIS A 123 -8.06 16.48 4.89
N LEU A 124 -6.75 16.60 4.60
CA LEU A 124 -5.96 15.59 3.90
C LEU A 124 -5.94 14.26 4.68
N TRP A 125 -5.86 14.33 6.00
CA TRP A 125 -5.70 13.15 6.85
C TRP A 125 -7.01 12.66 7.47
N GLY A 126 -7.99 13.56 7.66
CA GLY A 126 -9.27 13.20 8.26
C GLY A 126 -10.36 12.80 7.28
N SER A 127 -10.39 13.38 6.07
CA SER A 127 -11.52 13.27 5.13
C SER A 127 -11.25 12.40 3.90
N ILE A 128 -10.01 11.98 3.68
CA ILE A 128 -9.65 11.11 2.56
C ILE A 128 -10.01 9.67 2.94
N LYS A 129 -11.26 9.31 2.70
CA LYS A 129 -11.69 7.90 2.65
C LYS A 129 -12.31 7.54 1.31
N GLU A 130 -12.89 8.52 0.61
CA GLU A 130 -13.73 8.25 -0.57
C GLU A 130 -13.00 8.38 -1.91
N LYS A 131 -12.02 9.28 -2.06
CA LYS A 131 -11.29 9.49 -3.34
C LYS A 131 -9.79 9.73 -3.13
N PRO A 132 -9.02 8.67 -2.79
CA PRO A 132 -7.59 8.78 -2.49
C PRO A 132 -6.76 9.19 -3.71
N TYR A 133 -7.14 8.76 -4.91
CA TYR A 133 -6.38 8.96 -6.15
C TYR A 133 -6.38 10.40 -6.69
N ASN A 134 -6.75 11.41 -5.90
CA ASN A 134 -6.65 12.83 -6.26
C ASN A 134 -6.19 13.69 -5.08
N TRP A 135 -5.72 13.07 -3.99
CA TRP A 135 -5.35 13.78 -2.77
C TRP A 135 -4.29 14.86 -3.02
N TRP A 136 -3.39 14.62 -3.97
CA TRP A 136 -2.32 15.55 -4.31
C TRP A 136 -2.84 16.88 -4.86
N ASN A 137 -4.06 16.93 -5.43
CA ASN A 137 -4.66 18.19 -5.86
C ASN A 137 -5.07 19.08 -4.68
N LEU A 138 -5.24 18.51 -3.48
CA LEU A 138 -5.55 19.27 -2.27
C LEU A 138 -4.32 19.97 -1.67
N VAL A 139 -3.11 19.55 -2.07
CA VAL A 139 -1.83 20.14 -1.61
C VAL A 139 -1.17 21.02 -2.69
N LYS A 140 -1.80 21.16 -3.87
CA LYS A 140 -1.43 22.15 -4.89
C LYS A 140 -2.00 23.51 -4.48
N ALA A 141 -1.30 24.22 -3.61
CA ALA A 141 -1.53 25.62 -3.30
C ALA A 141 -0.30 26.44 -3.72
#